data_AF-A0A3N5HNA3-F1
#
_entry.id   AF-A0A3N5HNA3-F1
#
_cell.length_a   1.000
_cell.length_b   1.000
_cell.length_c   1.000
_cell.angle_alpha   90.00
_cell.angle_beta   90.00
_cell.angle_gamma   90.00
#
_symmetry.space_group_name_H-M   'P 1'
#
loop_
_entity.id
_entity.type
_entity.pdbx_description
1 polymer ?
#
loop_
_entity_poly.entity_id
_entity_poly.type
_entity_poly.pdbx_seq_one_letter_code
_entity_poly.pdbx_strand_id
1 'polypeptide(L)'
;MVGMTIFQTAIILFYLLTSVKRRATLPIVAEGLAPEAAMNPLPHALMLTAIVVMVATTGVALAILIRLYERYASIEEDVLAERVDVEARGDGTAG
;
A
#
# COMPACT_ATOMS: atom_id res chain seq x y z
N MET A 1 -6.30 7.88 4.85
CA MET A 1 -6.33 6.77 3.85
C MET A 1 -6.35 7.27 2.40
N VAL A 2 -7.28 8.15 2.01
CA VAL A 2 -7.45 8.58 0.60
C VAL A 2 -6.18 9.15 -0.06
N GLY A 3 -5.40 9.96 0.66
CA GLY A 3 -4.12 10.47 0.14
C GLY A 3 -3.10 9.35 -0.14
N MET A 4 -3.07 8.32 0.71
CA MET A 4 -2.18 7.17 0.52
C MET A 4 -2.60 6.32 -0.67
N THR A 5 -3.90 6.12 -0.90
CA THR A 5 -4.40 5.34 -2.06
C THR A 5 -4.13 6.06 -3.38
N ILE A 6 -4.25 7.39 -3.40
CA ILE A 6 -3.87 8.22 -4.56
C ILE A 6 -2.36 8.08 -4.84
N PHE A 7 -1.53 8.22 -3.81
CA PHE A 7 -0.08 8.10 -3.94
C PHE A 7 0.35 6.70 -4.43
N GLN A 8 -0.24 5.65 -3.87
CA GLN A 8 -0.01 4.26 -4.30
C GLN A 8 -0.38 4.06 -5.78
N THR A 9 -1.51 4.59 -6.23
CA THR A 9 -1.96 4.50 -7.63
C THR A 9 -1.02 5.29 -8.56
N ALA A 10 -0.56 6.46 -8.13
CA ALA A 10 0.38 7.30 -8.89
C ALA A 10 1.74 6.61 -9.10
N ILE A 11 2.27 5.92 -8.10
CA ILE A 11 3.53 5.15 -8.22
C ILE A 11 3.38 4.03 -9.25
N ILE A 12 2.26 3.31 -9.22
CA ILE A 12 1.98 2.24 -10.19
C ILE A 12 1.92 2.78 -11.61
N LEU A 13 1.21 3.90 -11.82
CA LEU A 13 1.15 4.60 -13.11
C LEU A 13 2.55 5.07 -13.56
N PHE A 14 3.35 5.65 -12.66
CA PHE A 14 4.71 6.10 -12.97
C PHE A 14 5.62 4.95 -13.42
N TYR A 15 5.55 3.80 -12.75
CA TYR A 15 6.31 2.60 -13.12
C TYR A 15 5.80 1.98 -14.41
N LEU A 16 4.47 1.91 -14.62
CA LEU A 16 3.87 1.45 -15.87
C LEU A 16 4.38 2.28 -17.05
N LEU A 17 4.30 3.60 -16.96
CA LEU A 17 4.73 4.51 -18.03
C LEU A 17 6.21 4.38 -18.36
N THR A 18 7.06 4.14 -17.36
CA THR A 18 8.50 3.91 -17.56
C THR A 18 8.79 2.51 -18.12
N SER A 19 7.92 1.54 -17.86
CA SER A 19 8.09 0.14 -18.27
C SER A 19 7.56 -0.19 -19.66
N VAL A 20 6.78 0.69 -20.32
CA VAL A 20 6.23 0.41 -21.66
C VAL A 20 7.33 0.46 -22.71
N LYS A 21 7.80 -0.71 -23.16
CA LYS A 21 8.62 -0.85 -24.38
C LYS A 21 7.69 -0.92 -25.59
N ARG A 22 7.90 -0.07 -26.61
CA ARG A 22 7.12 -0.12 -27.87
C ARG A 22 7.31 -1.50 -28.51
N ARG A 23 6.20 -2.22 -28.78
CA ARG A 23 6.12 -3.61 -29.31
C ARG A 23 6.34 -4.77 -28.32
N ALA A 24 6.00 -4.59 -27.04
CA ALA A 24 6.02 -5.68 -26.06
C ALA A 24 4.86 -6.68 -26.26
N THR A 25 5.17 -7.93 -26.64
CA THR A 25 4.23 -9.06 -26.64
C THR A 25 4.24 -9.72 -25.26
N LEU A 26 3.08 -10.20 -24.77
CA LEU A 26 2.91 -10.88 -23.48
C LEU A 26 4.04 -11.90 -23.24
N PRO A 27 4.61 -12.01 -22.01
CA PRO A 27 5.76 -12.85 -21.73
C PRO A 27 5.25 -14.27 -21.46
N ILE A 28 4.61 -14.84 -22.46
CA ILE A 28 4.15 -16.22 -22.46
C ILE A 28 5.05 -16.92 -23.46
N VAL A 29 5.79 -17.94 -23.00
CA VAL A 29 6.66 -18.73 -23.87
C VAL A 29 5.76 -19.48 -24.86
N ALA A 30 5.54 -18.89 -26.03
CA ALA A 30 4.91 -19.55 -27.16
C ALA A 30 6.02 -20.09 -28.06
N GLU A 31 5.94 -21.37 -28.43
CA GLU A 31 6.89 -21.98 -29.36
C GLU A 31 6.95 -21.15 -30.67
N GLY A 32 8.13 -20.59 -30.97
CA GLY A 32 8.38 -19.84 -32.21
C GLY A 32 8.51 -18.32 -32.11
N LEU A 33 8.42 -17.70 -30.92
CA LEU A 33 8.72 -16.27 -30.77
C LEU A 33 10.22 -16.01 -30.57
N ALA A 34 10.77 -15.09 -31.36
CA ALA A 34 12.14 -14.62 -31.21
C ALA A 34 12.35 -13.98 -29.80
N PRO A 35 13.41 -14.34 -29.06
CA PRO A 35 13.65 -13.89 -27.68
C PRO A 35 13.64 -12.36 -27.51
N GLU A 36 13.88 -11.60 -28.59
CA GLU A 36 13.94 -10.14 -28.58
C GLU A 36 12.56 -9.47 -28.48
N ALA A 37 11.47 -10.20 -28.72
CA ALA A 37 10.09 -9.70 -28.67
C ALA A 37 9.39 -9.90 -27.30
N ALA A 38 10.00 -10.65 -26.38
CA ALA A 38 9.45 -10.91 -25.06
C ALA A 38 9.61 -9.68 -24.16
N MET A 39 8.52 -9.27 -23.51
CA MET A 39 8.58 -8.21 -22.50
C MET A 39 9.45 -8.64 -21.30
N ASN A 40 10.20 -7.70 -20.72
CA ASN A 40 11.05 -7.98 -19.58
C ASN A 40 10.16 -8.41 -18.39
N PRO A 41 10.29 -9.63 -17.85
CA PRO A 41 9.46 -10.12 -16.75
C PRO A 41 9.77 -9.42 -15.41
N LEU A 42 10.92 -8.75 -15.28
CA LEU A 42 11.33 -8.06 -14.04
C LEU A 42 10.32 -6.98 -13.60
N PRO A 43 9.98 -5.97 -14.43
CA PRO A 43 8.96 -4.98 -14.07
C PRO A 43 7.58 -5.58 -13.75
N HIS A 44 7.21 -6.67 -14.41
CA HIS A 44 5.89 -7.30 -14.22
C HIS A 44 5.78 -8.00 -12.86
N ALA A 45 6.84 -8.72 -12.45
CA ALA A 45 6.94 -9.31 -11.12
C ALA A 45 6.99 -8.21 -10.04
N LEU A 46 7.77 -7.14 -10.25
CA LEU A 46 7.85 -6.02 -9.31
C LEU A 46 6.49 -5.30 -9.15
N MET A 47 5.71 -5.14 -10.22
CA MET A 47 4.37 -4.55 -10.14
C MET A 47 3.40 -5.40 -9.33
N LEU A 48 3.41 -6.73 -9.52
CA LEU A 48 2.60 -7.67 -8.74
C LEU A 48 2.93 -7.58 -7.24
N THR A 49 4.22 -7.47 -6.88
CA THR A 49 4.61 -7.30 -5.47
C THR A 49 4.13 -5.97 -4.90
N ALA A 50 4.22 -4.88 -5.67
CA ALA A 50 3.75 -3.56 -5.23
C ALA A 50 2.24 -3.54 -4.96
N ILE A 51 1.44 -4.23 -5.78
CA ILE A 51 0.00 -4.34 -5.60
C ILE A 51 -0.34 -5.10 -4.31
N VAL A 52 0.30 -6.25 -4.06
CA VAL A 52 -0.01 -7.06 -2.87
C VAL A 52 0.39 -6.32 -1.58
N VAL A 53 1.54 -5.67 -1.56
CA VAL A 53 1.99 -4.86 -0.41
C VAL A 53 1.05 -3.67 -0.17
N MET A 54 0.55 -3.03 -1.24
CA MET A 54 -0.44 -1.95 -1.15
C MET A 54 -1.74 -2.40 -0.46
N VAL A 55 -2.31 -3.53 -0.87
CA VAL A 55 -3.54 -4.05 -0.28
C VAL A 55 -3.32 -4.47 1.18
N ALA A 56 -2.19 -5.10 1.48
CA ALA A 56 -1.83 -5.51 2.84
C ALA A 56 -1.69 -4.30 3.79
N THR A 57 -0.95 -3.28 3.39
CA THR A 57 -0.76 -2.06 4.18
C THR A 57 -2.07 -1.30 4.40
N THR A 58 -2.93 -1.23 3.38
CA THR A 58 -4.27 -0.63 3.50
C THR A 58 -5.14 -1.41 4.49
N GLY A 59 -5.13 -2.74 4.43
CA GLY A 59 -5.87 -3.60 5.36
C GLY A 59 -5.43 -3.41 6.82
N VAL A 60 -4.11 -3.37 7.06
CA VAL A 60 -3.56 -3.10 8.41
C VAL A 60 -3.97 -1.70 8.89
N ALA A 61 -3.86 -0.70 8.04
CA ALA A 61 -4.19 0.67 8.39
C ALA A 61 -5.69 0.81 8.75
N LEU A 62 -6.59 0.11 8.04
CA LEU A 62 -8.01 0.06 8.37
C LEU A 62 -8.28 -0.71 9.67
N ALA A 63 -7.59 -1.82 9.91
CA ALA A 63 -7.71 -2.56 11.16
C ALA A 63 -7.34 -1.69 12.38
N ILE A 64 -6.26 -0.90 12.26
CA ILE A 64 -5.85 0.07 13.28
C ILE A 64 -6.92 1.15 13.45
N LEU A 65 -7.46 1.70 12.36
CA LEU A 65 -8.52 2.72 12.42
C LEU A 65 -9.76 2.22 13.18
N ILE A 66 -10.19 1.00 12.91
CA ILE A 66 -11.33 0.36 13.60
C ILE A 66 -11.01 0.18 15.10
N ARG A 67 -9.83 -0.38 15.43
CA ARG A 67 -9.41 -0.55 16.84
C ARG A 67 -9.35 0.78 17.59
N LEU A 68 -8.90 1.83 16.93
CA LEU A 68 -8.77 3.16 17.51
C LEU A 68 -10.16 3.77 17.80
N TYR A 69 -11.09 3.63 16.86
CA TYR A 69 -12.46 4.07 17.05
C TYR A 69 -13.18 3.25 18.15
N GLU A 70 -12.98 1.93 18.22
CA GLU A 70 -13.53 1.10 19.29
C GLU A 70 -13.05 1.55 20.69
N ARG A 71 -11.80 2.00 20.82
CA ARG A 71 -11.21 2.40 22.10
C ARG A 71 -11.56 3.83 22.50
N TYR A 72 -11.49 4.76 21.56
CA TYR A 72 -11.58 6.19 21.86
C TYR A 72 -12.86 6.85 21.32
N ALA A 73 -13.73 6.12 20.61
CA ALA A 73 -14.97 6.62 20.01
C ALA A 73 -14.80 7.88 19.13
N SER A 74 -13.57 8.18 18.73
CA SER A 74 -13.20 9.32 17.90
C SER A 74 -12.08 8.92 16.95
N ILE A 75 -12.07 9.55 15.78
CA ILE A 75 -11.00 9.46 14.78
C ILE A 75 -10.32 10.81 14.57
N GLU A 76 -10.72 11.84 15.32
CA GLU A 76 -10.08 13.16 15.27
C GLU A 76 -8.74 13.14 16.00
N GLU A 77 -7.70 13.62 15.34
CA GLU A 77 -6.31 13.50 15.77
C GLU A 77 -6.03 14.21 17.10
N ASP A 78 -6.58 15.40 17.27
CA ASP A 78 -6.49 16.22 18.48
C ASP A 78 -7.17 15.52 19.67
N VAL A 79 -8.38 14.99 19.48
CA VAL A 79 -9.11 14.25 20.50
C VAL A 79 -8.38 12.96 20.89
N LEU A 80 -7.78 12.28 19.91
CA LEU A 80 -7.01 11.08 20.13
C LEU A 80 -5.74 11.35 20.92
N ALA A 81 -4.98 12.39 20.55
CA ALA A 81 -3.77 12.78 21.25
C ALA A 81 -4.04 13.11 22.73
N GLU A 82 -5.11 13.86 23.00
CA GLU A 82 -5.51 14.18 24.37
C GLU A 82 -5.86 12.92 25.18
N ARG A 83 -6.68 12.01 24.62
CA ARG A 83 -7.12 10.80 25.33
C ARG A 83 -5.97 9.82 25.59
N VAL A 84 -5.05 9.70 24.63
CA VAL A 84 -3.84 8.87 24.79
C VAL A 84 -2.93 9.45 25.88
N ASP A 85 -2.76 10.77 25.93
CA ASP A 85 -1.97 11.43 26.98
C ASP A 85 -2.60 11.31 28.37
N VAL A 86 -3.93 11.41 28.48
CA VAL A 86 -4.66 11.21 29.74
C VAL A 86 -4.51 9.78 30.22
N GLU A 87 -4.64 8.79 29.33
CA GLU A 87 -4.46 7.38 29.65
C GLU A 87 -3.02 7.07 30.09
N ALA A 88 -2.01 7.62 29.40
CA ALA A 88 -0.60 7.47 29.75
C ALA A 88 -0.23 8.08 31.11
N ARG A 89 -0.91 9.17 31.52
CA ARG A 89 -0.73 9.79 32.84
C ARG A 89 -1.47 9.06 33.96
N GLY A 90 -2.60 8.40 33.64
CA GLY A 90 -3.38 7.62 34.59
C GLY A 90 -2.70 6.33 35.06
N ASP A 91 -1.75 5.79 34.28
CA ASP A 91 -0.94 4.61 34.61
C ASP A 91 0.17 4.89 35.65
N GLY A 92 0.39 6.16 36.01
CA GLY A 92 1.46 6.58 36.94
C GLY A 92 1.09 6.63 38.43
N THR A 93 -0.17 6.38 38.81
CA THR A 93 -0.66 6.55 40.20
C THR A 93 -1.12 5.26 40.88
N ALA A 94 -0.91 4.09 40.26
CA ALA A 94 -1.25 2.77 40.83
C ALA A 94 -0.02 1.94 41.24
N GLY A 95 1.01 2.60 41.80
CA GLY A 95 2.22 1.97 42.35
C GLY A 95 2.47 2.38 43.80
#